data_AF-A0A6V7RDY8-F1
#
_entry.id   AF-A0A6V7RDY8-F1
#
_cell.length_a   1.000
_cell.length_b   1.000
_cell.length_c   1.000
_cell.angle_alpha   90.00
_cell.angle_beta   90.00
_cell.angle_gamma   90.00
#
_symmetry.space_group_name_H-M   'P 1'
#
loop_
_entity.id
_entity.type
_entity.pdbx_description
1 polymer ?
#
loop_
_entity_poly.entity_id
_entity_poly.type
_entity_poly.pdbx_seq_one_letter_code
_entity_poly.pdbx_strand_id
1 'polypeptide(L)'
;MIKKLVVLFILTLVAIGIIDYSGAYDLPYTQTNILYSYLTILALYILYIIFYKFFKAIVSLFMLAIILFIIYYVYHFVTGNSLDFIPF
;
A
#
# COMPACT_ATOMS: atom_id res chain seq x y z
N MET A 1 -7.97 -9.67 14.25
CA MET A 1 -8.94 -9.24 13.21
C MET A 1 -9.96 -8.24 13.75
N ILE A 2 -10.64 -8.55 14.85
CA ILE A 2 -11.68 -7.72 15.47
C ILE A 2 -11.24 -6.26 15.72
N LYS A 3 -10.06 -6.02 16.31
CA LYS A 3 -9.54 -4.65 16.52
C LYS A 3 -9.48 -3.81 15.23
N LYS A 4 -9.12 -4.42 14.09
CA LYS A 4 -9.03 -3.72 12.80
C LYS A 4 -10.41 -3.35 12.25
N LEU A 5 -11.40 -4.24 12.43
CA LEU A 5 -12.78 -3.98 12.03
C LEU A 5 -13.41 -2.86 12.87
N VAL A 6 -13.14 -2.84 14.17
CA VAL A 6 -13.60 -1.76 15.06
C VAL A 6 -13.02 -0.41 14.64
N VAL A 7 -11.72 -0.36 14.31
CA VAL A 7 -11.07 0.87 13.82
C VAL A 7 -11.65 1.31 12.48
N LEU A 8 -11.87 0.38 11.54
CA LEU A 8 -12.52 0.66 10.26
C LEU A 8 -13.93 1.24 10.46
N PHE A 9 -14.70 0.68 11.39
CA PHE A 9 -16.04 1.16 11.70
C PHE A 9 -16.03 2.57 12.29
N ILE A 10 -15.11 2.86 13.22
CA ILE A 10 -14.92 4.21 13.78
C ILE A 10 -14.53 5.19 12.68
N LEU A 11 -13.60 4.81 11.79
CA LEU A 11 -13.20 5.65 10.64
C LEU A 11 -14.37 5.96 9.71
N THR A 12 -15.29 5.00 9.51
CA THR A 12 -16.52 5.25 8.75
C THR A 12 -17.40 6.29 9.42
N LEU A 13 -17.63 6.17 10.73
CA LEU A 13 -18.43 7.14 11.47
C LEU A 13 -17.79 8.53 11.41
N VAL A 14 -16.47 8.62 11.55
CA VAL A 14 -15.72 9.88 11.45
C VAL A 14 -15.81 10.46 10.04
N ALA A 15 -15.68 9.64 8.99
CA ALA A 15 -15.75 10.10 7.61
C ALA A 15 -17.11 10.70 7.26
N ILE A 16 -18.21 10.05 7.67
CA ILE A 16 -19.56 10.58 7.46
C ILE A 16 -19.74 11.88 8.23
N GLY A 17 -19.29 11.95 9.48
CA GLY A 17 -19.38 13.16 10.30
C GLY A 17 -18.61 14.33 9.73
N ILE A 18 -17.43 14.10 9.15
CA ILE A 18 -16.65 15.15 8.47
C ILE A 18 -17.35 15.60 7.19
N ILE A 19 -17.89 14.68 6.40
CA ILE A 19 -18.58 15.02 5.14
C ILE A 19 -19.83 15.85 5.43
N ASP A 20 -20.65 15.41 6.39
CA ASP A 20 -21.87 16.11 6.84
C ASP A 20 -21.52 17.50 7.40
N TYR A 21 -20.51 17.59 8.28
CA TYR A 21 -20.05 18.87 8.85
C TYR A 21 -19.48 19.83 7.79
N SER A 22 -18.78 19.31 6.79
CA SER A 22 -18.16 20.12 5.73
C SER A 22 -19.19 20.73 4.76
N GLY A 23 -20.44 20.23 4.78
CA GLY A 23 -21.47 20.61 3.81
C GLY A 23 -21.12 20.26 2.35
N ALA A 24 -20.07 19.47 2.12
CA ALA A 24 -19.64 19.08 0.78
C ALA A 24 -20.64 18.15 0.09
N TYR A 25 -21.40 17.38 0.88
CA TYR A 25 -22.44 16.47 0.40
C TYR A 25 -23.50 16.30 1.50
N ASP A 26 -24.78 16.38 1.14
CA ASP A 26 -25.88 15.97 2.01
C ASP A 26 -25.85 14.45 2.16
N LEU A 27 -25.15 13.98 3.18
CA LEU A 27 -24.95 12.56 3.46
C LEU A 27 -25.61 12.26 4.81
N PRO A 28 -26.96 12.21 4.86
CA PRO A 28 -27.68 12.09 6.11
C PRO A 28 -27.26 10.82 6.83
N TYR A 29 -27.16 10.90 8.16
CA TYR A 29 -26.85 9.79 9.05
C TYR A 29 -27.98 8.75 9.07
N THR A 30 -28.09 8.01 7.97
CA THR A 30 -28.99 6.87 7.82
C THR A 30 -28.20 5.57 7.94
N GLN A 31 -28.85 4.51 8.42
CA GLN A 31 -28.23 3.18 8.51
C GLN A 31 -27.68 2.71 7.16
N THR A 32 -28.37 3.06 6.07
CA THR A 32 -27.98 2.73 4.70
C THR A 32 -26.69 3.44 4.29
N ASN A 33 -26.56 4.74 4.56
CA ASN A 33 -25.35 5.52 4.22
C ASN A 33 -24.14 5.09 5.04
N ILE A 34 -24.35 4.73 6.31
CA ILE A 34 -23.31 4.16 7.17
C ILE A 34 -22.82 2.83 6.61
N LEU A 35 -23.75 1.96 6.21
CA LEU A 35 -23.41 0.66 5.63
C LEU A 35 -22.62 0.82 4.32
N TYR A 36 -23.08 1.67 3.40
CA TYR A 36 -22.38 1.90 2.14
C TYR A 36 -20.99 2.50 2.33
N SER A 37 -20.86 3.50 3.21
CA SER A 37 -19.56 4.11 3.52
C SER A 37 -18.60 3.10 4.16
N TYR A 38 -19.12 2.23 5.03
CA TYR A 38 -18.33 1.16 5.64
C TYR A 38 -17.84 0.16 4.60
N LEU A 39 -18.72 -0.27 3.69
CA LEU A 39 -18.38 -1.19 2.60
C LEU A 39 -17.34 -0.58 1.65
N THR A 40 -17.46 0.71 1.33
CA THR A 40 -16.48 1.44 0.51
C THR A 40 -15.11 1.48 1.18
N ILE A 41 -15.06 1.86 2.46
CA ILE A 41 -13.79 1.91 3.21
C ILE A 41 -13.18 0.51 3.34
N LEU A 42 -14.01 -0.52 3.54
CA LEU A 42 -13.55 -1.91 3.56
C LEU A 42 -12.97 -2.34 2.22
N ALA A 43 -13.61 -1.99 1.11
CA ALA A 43 -13.12 -2.27 -0.24
C ALA A 43 -11.76 -1.59 -0.50
N LEU A 44 -11.63 -0.31 -0.13
CA LEU A 44 -10.37 0.43 -0.21
C LEU A 44 -9.27 -0.21 0.66
N TYR A 45 -9.61 -0.68 1.85
CA TYR A 45 -8.67 -1.37 2.73
C TYR A 45 -8.18 -2.70 2.13
N ILE A 46 -9.07 -3.47 1.50
CA ILE A 46 -8.69 -4.71 0.80
C ILE A 46 -7.76 -4.40 -0.38
N LEU A 47 -8.10 -3.39 -1.20
CA LEU A 47 -7.24 -2.94 -2.28
C LEU A 47 -5.87 -2.52 -1.76
N TYR A 48 -5.82 -1.70 -0.71
CA TYR A 48 -4.57 -1.30 -0.06
C TYR A 48 -3.70 -2.50 0.35
N ILE A 49 -4.29 -3.53 0.96
CA ILE A 49 -3.54 -4.75 1.33
C ILE A 49 -2.92 -5.41 0.10
N ILE A 50 -3.68 -5.52 -0.99
CA ILE A 50 -3.23 -6.14 -2.23
C ILE A 50 -2.08 -5.33 -2.81
N PHE A 51 -2.26 -4.03 -3.01
CA PHE A 51 -1.21 -3.12 -3.51
C PHE A 51 0.03 -3.16 -2.65
N TYR A 52 -0.11 -3.14 -1.32
CA TYR A 52 1.02 -3.19 -0.40
C TYR A 52 1.84 -4.48 -0.56
N LYS A 53 1.18 -5.63 -0.73
CA LYS A 53 1.87 -6.91 -0.98
C LYS A 53 2.66 -6.89 -2.29
N PHE A 54 2.04 -6.40 -3.37
CA PHE A 54 2.71 -6.26 -4.67
C PHE A 54 3.89 -5.29 -4.60
N PHE A 55 3.69 -4.11 -4.01
CA PHE A 55 4.73 -3.11 -3.86
C PHE A 55 5.90 -3.64 -3.03
N LYS A 56 5.63 -4.33 -1.93
CA LYS A 56 6.66 -4.96 -1.10
C LYS A 56 7.49 -5.98 -1.90
N ALA A 57 6.85 -6.78 -2.76
CA ALA A 57 7.55 -7.75 -3.60
C ALA A 57 8.47 -7.05 -4.62
N ILE A 58 7.98 -5.99 -5.27
CA ILE A 58 8.77 -5.19 -6.23
C ILE A 58 9.99 -4.57 -5.54
N VAL A 59 9.79 -3.91 -4.39
CA VAL A 59 10.88 -3.30 -3.62
C VAL A 59 11.89 -4.37 -3.17
N SER A 60 11.43 -5.54 -2.75
CA SER A 60 12.31 -6.65 -2.38
C SER A 60 13.16 -7.14 -3.56
N LEU A 61 12.57 -7.28 -4.75
CA LEU A 61 13.31 -7.66 -5.96
C LEU A 61 14.33 -6.60 -6.36
N PHE A 62 13.94 -5.33 -6.27
CA PHE A 62 14.82 -4.21 -6.58
C PHE A 62 16.02 -4.15 -5.63
N MET A 63 15.80 -4.31 -4.33
CA MET A 63 16.89 -4.38 -3.34
C MET A 63 17.83 -5.56 -3.61
N LEU A 64 17.28 -6.72 -3.99
CA LEU A 64 18.07 -7.90 -4.34
C LEU A 64 18.92 -7.67 -5.60
N ALA A 65 18.37 -7.00 -6.62
CA ALA A 65 19.12 -6.62 -7.82
C ALA A 65 20.27 -5.67 -7.49
N ILE A 66 20.05 -4.68 -6.62
CA ILE A 66 21.12 -3.77 -6.16
C ILE A 66 22.22 -4.56 -5.43
N ILE A 67 21.86 -5.46 -4.52
CA ILE A 67 22.86 -6.26 -3.77
C ILE A 67 23.69 -7.12 -4.73
N LEU A 68 23.05 -7.78 -5.70
CA LEU A 68 23.74 -8.57 -6.71
C LEU A 68 24.69 -7.71 -7.55
N PHE A 69 24.25 -6.50 -7.93
CA PHE A 69 25.10 -5.56 -8.65
C PHE A 69 26.33 -5.14 -7.84
N ILE A 70 26.18 -4.87 -6.53
CA ILE A 70 27.30 -4.55 -5.64
C ILE A 70 28.27 -5.72 -5.54
N ILE A 71 27.76 -6.94 -5.34
CA ILE A 71 28.60 -8.15 -5.26
C ILE A 71 29.37 -8.36 -6.57
N TYR A 72 28.71 -8.21 -7.71
CA TYR A 72 29.32 -8.30 -9.02
C TYR A 72 30.44 -7.28 -9.21
N TYR A 73 30.19 -6.02 -8.83
CA TYR A 73 31.20 -4.96 -8.87
C TYR A 73 32.42 -5.28 -8.01
N VAL A 74 32.20 -5.74 -6.76
CA VAL A 74 33.29 -6.13 -5.85
C VAL A 74 34.08 -7.32 -6.40
N TYR A 75 33.39 -8.32 -6.96
CA TYR A 75 34.05 -9.46 -7.60
C TYR A 75 34.97 -9.04 -8.76
N HIS A 76 34.49 -8.15 -9.63
CA HIS A 76 35.30 -7.59 -10.72
C HIS A 76 36.48 -6.79 -10.21
N PHE A 77 36.28 -5.96 -9.18
CA PHE A 77 37.36 -5.21 -8.55
C PHE A 77 38.46 -6.11 -8.00
N VAL A 78 38.10 -7.22 -7.36
CA VAL A 78 39.07 -8.19 -6.80
C VAL A 78 39.77 -9.02 -7.89
N THR A 79 39.04 -9.42 -8.92
CA THR A 79 39.58 -10.31 -9.97
C THR A 79 40.29 -9.58 -11.11
N GLY A 80 40.11 -8.26 -11.23
CA GLY A 80 40.71 -7.45 -12.29
C GLY A 80 40.11 -7.69 -13.69
N ASN A 81 39.04 -8.48 -13.79
CA ASN A 81 38.34 -8.74 -15.04
C ASN A 81 37.57 -7.49 -15.51
N SER A 82 37.49 -7.25 -16.82
CA SER A 82 36.71 -6.14 -17.38
C SER A 82 35.24 -6.25 -17.01
N LEU A 83 34.60 -5.11 -16.68
CA LEU A 83 33.15 -5.03 -16.54
C LEU A 83 32.54 -5.15 -17.94
N ASP A 84 32.37 -6.37 -18.41
CA ASP A 84 31.62 -6.63 -19.62
C ASP A 84 30.16 -6.22 -19.36
N PHE A 85 29.60 -5.43 -20.26
CA PHE A 85 28.26 -4.88 -20.12
C PHE A 85 27.27 -6.05 -20.03
N ILE A 86 26.67 -6.30 -18.86
CA ILE A 86 25.56 -7.24 -18.74
C ILE A 86 24.37 -6.59 -19.46
N PRO A 87 23.91 -7.12 -20.60
CA PRO A 87 22.73 -6.57 -21.25
C PRO A 87 21.53 -6.94 -20.37
N PHE A 88 20.90 -5.91 -19.79
CA PHE A 88 19.61 -6.02 -19.11
C PHE A 88 18.50 -6.38 -20.11
#